data_AF-A0A957DNS9-F1
#
_entry.id   AF-A0A957DNS9-F1
#
_cell.length_a   1.000
_cell.length_b   1.000
_cell.length_c   1.000
_cell.angle_alpha   90.00
_cell.angle_beta   90.00
_cell.angle_gamma   90.00
#
_symmetry.space_group_name_H-M   'P 1'
#
loop_
_entity.id
_entity.type
_entity.pdbx_description
1 polymer ?
#
loop_
_entity_poly.entity_id
_entity_poly.type
_entity_poly.pdbx_seq_one_letter_code
_entity_poly.pdbx_strand_id
1 'polypeptide(L)'
;MKNEFRKLTLILIALLAMLALISCGGGDETTDTTQEPAADSDAPAAEVTGKVGIVLPTKDEPRWVQDEGRFQEALEAAGYDVEILFS
;
A
#
# COMPACT_ATOMS: atom_id res chain seq x y z
N MET A 1 -32.62 -26.32 5.22
CA MET A 1 -31.82 -25.18 5.76
C MET A 1 -30.33 -25.36 5.55
N LYS A 2 -29.69 -26.47 5.94
CA LYS A 2 -28.23 -26.69 5.72
C LYS A 2 -27.80 -26.74 4.25
N ASN A 3 -28.66 -27.22 3.37
CA ASN A 3 -28.49 -27.28 1.91
C ASN A 3 -28.69 -25.92 1.22
N GLU A 4 -29.67 -25.13 1.66
CA GLU A 4 -29.84 -23.74 1.19
C GLU A 4 -28.72 -22.83 1.72
N PHE A 5 -28.23 -23.08 2.94
CA PHE A 5 -27.05 -22.43 3.49
C PHE A 5 -25.79 -22.80 2.70
N ARG A 6 -25.61 -24.08 2.33
CA ARG A 6 -24.51 -24.52 1.45
C ARG A 6 -24.57 -23.87 0.06
N LYS A 7 -25.76 -23.77 -0.55
CA LYS A 7 -25.93 -23.08 -1.84
C LYS A 7 -25.63 -21.58 -1.70
N LEU A 8 -26.10 -20.94 -0.63
CA LEU A 8 -25.85 -19.53 -0.33
C LEU A 8 -24.34 -19.27 -0.10
N THR A 9 -23.66 -20.16 0.64
CA THR A 9 -22.21 -20.10 0.85
C THR A 9 -21.44 -20.31 -0.46
N LEU A 10 -21.87 -21.23 -1.33
CA LEU A 10 -21.24 -21.45 -2.64
C LEU A 10 -21.44 -20.27 -3.61
N ILE A 11 -22.61 -19.64 -3.60
CA ILE A 11 -22.89 -18.44 -4.41
C ILE A 11 -22.08 -17.24 -3.89
N LEU A 12 -21.96 -17.06 -2.58
CA LEU A 12 -21.15 -16.00 -1.96
C LEU A 12 -19.66 -16.15 -2.34
N ILE A 13 -19.12 -17.37 -2.28
CA ILE A 13 -17.73 -17.66 -2.65
C ILE A 13 -17.50 -17.42 -4.16
N ALA A 14 -18.45 -17.81 -5.02
CA ALA A 14 -18.36 -17.56 -6.45
C ALA A 14 -18.39 -16.06 -6.79
N LEU A 15 -19.18 -15.27 -6.06
CA LEU A 15 -19.24 -13.81 -6.21
C LEU A 15 -17.93 -13.14 -5.77
N LEU A 16 -17.33 -13.60 -4.66
CA LEU A 16 -16.02 -13.15 -4.18
C LEU A 16 -14.88 -13.50 -5.15
N ALA A 17 -14.94 -14.65 -5.81
CA ALA A 17 -13.94 -15.08 -6.79
C ALA A 17 -13.94 -14.23 -8.07
N MET A 18 -15.10 -13.71 -8.49
CA MET A 18 -15.20 -12.84 -9.68
C MET A 18 -14.59 -11.45 -9.45
N LEU A 19 -14.58 -10.95 -8.20
CA LEU A 19 -13.93 -9.67 -7.85
C LEU A 19 -12.40 -9.73 -7.93
N ALA A 20 -11.79 -10.92 -7.94
CA ALA A 20 -10.34 -11.09 -7.98
C ALA A 20 -9.74 -10.98 -9.40
N LEU A 21 -10.55 -11.02 -10.47
CA LEU A 21 -10.08 -11.02 -11.86
C LEU A 21 -9.79 -9.62 -12.43
N ILE A 22 -10.08 -8.54 -11.70
CA ILE A 22 -9.77 -7.15 -12.09
C ILE A 22 -8.35 -6.70 -11.67
N SER A 23 -7.60 -7.54 -10.94
CA SER A 23 -6.27 -7.15 -10.43
C SER A 23 -5.09 -7.52 -11.33
N CYS A 24 -5.30 -8.05 -12.54
CA CYS A 24 -4.20 -8.28 -13.48
C CYS A 24 -4.25 -7.27 -14.64
N GLY A 25 -3.73 -6.09 -14.35
CA GLY A 25 -3.51 -4.98 -15.27
C GLY A 25 -2.26 -4.23 -14.82
N GLY A 26 -1.10 -4.88 -14.90
CA GLY A 26 0.19 -4.33 -14.53
C GLY A 26 1.24 -5.43 -14.68
N GLY A 27 1.96 -5.43 -15.80
CA GLY A 27 2.92 -6.47 -16.14
C GLY A 27 4.13 -6.47 -15.20
N ASP A 28 4.67 -7.67 -14.97
CA ASP A 28 6.08 -7.99 -15.19
C ASP A 28 6.25 -9.51 -15.05
N GLU A 29 6.94 -10.10 -16.01
CA GLU A 29 7.42 -11.48 -15.94
C GLU A 29 8.66 -11.50 -15.05
N THR A 30 8.65 -12.21 -13.91
CA THR A 30 9.84 -12.87 -13.35
C THR A 30 9.42 -13.93 -12.34
N THR A 31 9.71 -15.18 -12.69
CA THR A 31 9.83 -16.28 -11.74
C THR A 31 11.15 -16.13 -11.01
N ASP A 32 11.15 -16.01 -9.69
CA ASP A 32 12.22 -16.60 -8.89
C ASP A 32 11.73 -16.98 -7.48
N THR A 33 12.06 -18.21 -7.10
CA THR A 33 11.89 -18.71 -5.74
C THR A 33 13.14 -18.36 -4.98
N THR A 34 13.05 -17.53 -3.93
CA THR A 34 14.03 -17.57 -2.85
C THR A 34 13.36 -17.27 -1.51
N GLN A 35 13.40 -18.31 -0.70
CA GLN A 35 13.10 -18.38 0.71
C GLN A 35 13.97 -17.40 1.53
N GLU A 36 13.30 -16.73 2.46
CA GLU A 36 13.77 -15.97 3.61
C GLU A 36 15.14 -16.39 4.18
N PRO A 37 15.96 -15.45 4.66
CA PRO A 37 16.53 -15.56 5.98
C PRO A 37 15.64 -14.76 6.94
N ALA A 38 15.03 -15.47 7.88
CA ALA A 38 14.45 -14.89 9.08
C ALA A 38 15.58 -14.15 9.80
N ALA A 39 15.64 -12.83 9.61
CA ALA A 39 16.40 -11.93 10.46
C ALA A 39 15.45 -11.48 11.57
N ASP A 40 15.42 -12.27 12.63
CA ASP A 40 15.02 -11.81 13.95
C ASP A 40 15.95 -10.65 14.31
N SER A 41 15.44 -9.43 14.16
CA SER A 41 16.08 -8.21 14.64
C SER A 41 15.09 -7.51 15.55
N ASP A 42 14.89 -8.10 16.72
CA ASP A 42 14.35 -7.46 17.92
C ASP A 42 15.38 -6.47 18.51
N ALA A 43 15.94 -5.60 17.66
CA ALA A 43 16.59 -4.38 18.09
C ALA A 43 15.49 -3.31 18.11
N PRO A 44 15.34 -2.53 19.20
CA PRO A 44 14.39 -1.41 19.20
C PRO A 44 14.77 -0.50 18.04
N ALA A 45 13.85 -0.36 17.08
CA ALA A 45 13.99 0.59 16.00
C ALA A 45 14.27 1.94 16.65
N ALA A 46 15.46 2.50 16.41
CA ALA A 46 15.78 3.83 16.88
C ALA A 46 14.67 4.76 16.35
N GLU A 47 14.00 5.47 17.26
CA GLU A 47 12.96 6.42 16.87
C GLU A 47 13.62 7.52 16.02
N VAL A 48 13.48 7.41 14.70
CA VAL A 48 14.00 8.40 13.78
C VAL A 48 13.04 9.58 13.81
N THR A 49 13.43 10.62 14.55
CA THR A 49 12.65 11.84 14.71
C THR A 49 13.38 12.99 14.00
N GLY A 50 12.64 13.80 13.25
CA GLY A 50 13.23 14.88 12.46
C GLY A 50 12.21 15.66 11.64
N LYS A 51 12.64 16.77 11.03
CA LYS A 51 11.84 17.61 10.13
C LYS A 51 12.22 17.36 8.67
N VAL A 52 11.23 17.20 7.80
CA VAL A 52 11.42 16.98 6.36
C VAL A 52 10.64 18.03 5.57
N GLY A 53 11.33 18.76 4.69
CA GLY A 53 10.73 19.73 3.77
C GLY A 53 10.80 19.23 2.33
N ILE A 54 9.66 19.17 1.64
CA ILE A 54 9.56 18.75 0.23
C ILE A 54 8.99 19.91 -0.59
N VAL A 55 9.58 20.19 -1.75
CA VAL A 55 9.06 21.20 -2.69
C VAL A 55 8.60 20.49 -3.96
N LEU A 56 7.31 20.64 -4.27
CA LEU A 56 6.70 20.13 -5.49
C LEU A 56 6.56 21.25 -6.54
N PRO A 57 6.59 20.93 -7.85
CA PRO A 57 6.59 21.96 -8.90
C PRO A 57 5.30 22.77 -9.03
N THR A 58 4.12 22.17 -8.80
CA THR A 58 2.82 22.84 -8.93
C THR A 58 1.70 22.05 -8.25
N LYS A 59 0.62 22.74 -7.84
CA LYS A 59 -0.60 22.14 -7.30
C LYS A 59 -1.69 21.88 -8.36
N ASP A 60 -1.47 22.31 -9.60
CA ASP A 60 -2.48 22.23 -10.67
C ASP A 60 -2.52 20.86 -11.37
N GLU A 61 -1.45 20.06 -11.22
CA GLU A 61 -1.42 18.73 -11.83
C GLU A 61 -1.93 17.68 -10.83
N PRO A 62 -2.90 16.84 -11.22
CA PRO A 62 -3.45 15.79 -10.37
C PRO A 62 -2.40 14.79 -9.85
N ARG A 63 -1.27 14.63 -10.56
CA ARG A 63 -0.17 13.78 -10.14
C ARG A 63 0.55 14.34 -8.91
N TRP A 64 0.84 15.65 -8.88
CA TRP A 64 1.54 16.25 -7.75
C TRP A 64 0.69 16.27 -6.48
N VAL A 65 -0.62 16.41 -6.61
CA VAL A 65 -1.55 16.29 -5.47
C VAL A 65 -1.58 14.86 -4.90
N GLN A 66 -1.44 13.84 -5.76
CA GLN A 66 -1.31 12.46 -5.30
C GLN A 66 0.03 12.23 -4.60
N ASP A 67 1.12 12.75 -5.17
CA ASP A 67 2.46 12.61 -4.60
C ASP A 67 2.57 13.33 -3.24
N GLU A 68 1.95 14.51 -3.07
CA GLU A 68 1.80 15.21 -1.78
C GLU A 68 1.23 14.28 -0.70
N GLY A 69 0.07 13.67 -0.96
CA GLY A 69 -0.57 12.77 0.00
C GLY A 69 0.27 11.53 0.33
N ARG A 70 0.91 10.94 -0.69
CA ARG A 70 1.76 9.75 -0.49
C ARG A 70 3.01 10.05 0.33
N PHE A 71 3.63 11.21 0.12
CA PHE A 71 4.78 11.63 0.90
C PHE A 71 4.40 11.96 2.33
N GLN A 72 3.30 12.70 2.53
CA GLN A 72 2.82 13.03 3.85
C GLN A 72 2.52 11.75 4.66
N GLU A 73 1.74 10.83 4.10
CA GLU A 73 1.38 9.57 4.77
C GLU A 73 2.60 8.75 5.14
N ALA A 74 3.53 8.53 4.20
CA ALA A 74 4.69 7.67 4.43
C ALA A 74 5.66 8.26 5.47
N LEU A 75 5.86 9.58 5.45
CA LEU A 75 6.82 10.23 6.34
C LEU A 75 6.25 10.47 7.74
N GLU A 76 4.96 10.81 7.86
CA GLU A 76 4.30 10.88 9.17
C GLU A 76 4.24 9.49 9.83
N ALA A 77 3.91 8.45 9.06
CA ALA A 77 3.95 7.06 9.56
C ALA A 77 5.35 6.62 10.00
N ALA A 78 6.39 7.20 9.41
CA ALA A 78 7.78 6.98 9.80
C ALA A 78 8.25 7.87 10.97
N GLY A 79 7.39 8.74 11.52
CA GLY A 79 7.69 9.57 12.69
C GLY A 79 8.34 10.92 12.40
N TYR A 80 8.27 11.39 11.15
CA TYR A 80 8.78 12.71 10.76
C TYR A 80 7.72 13.80 10.86
N ASP A 81 8.18 15.02 11.14
CA ASP A 81 7.42 16.25 10.98
C ASP A 81 7.63 16.79 9.55
N VAL A 82 6.57 16.86 8.76
CA VAL A 82 6.66 17.04 7.30
C VAL A 82 6.02 18.35 6.88
N GLU A 83 6.72 19.10 6.04
CA GLU A 83 6.20 20.29 5.37
C GLU A 83 6.35 20.14 3.85
N ILE A 84 5.23 20.19 3.13
CA ILE A 84 5.20 20.11 1.67
C ILE A 84 4.80 21.48 1.12
N LEU A 85 5.66 22.05 0.28
CA LEU A 85 5.47 23.33 -0.38
C LEU A 85 5.35 23.13 -1.89
N PHE A 86 4.73 24.11 -2.54
CA PHE A 86 4.66 24.18 -4.00
C PHE A 86 5.39 25.44 -4.47
N SER A 87 6.10 25.32 -5.60
CA SER A 87 6.77 26.45 -6.26
C SER A 87 5.81 27.28 -7.11
#